data_AF-A0A9X7I9T6-F1
#
_entry.id   AF-A0A9X7I9T6-F1
#
_cell.length_a   1.000
_cell.length_b   1.000
_cell.length_c   1.000
_cell.angle_alpha   90.00
_cell.angle_beta   90.00
_cell.angle_gamma   90.00
#
_symmetry.space_group_name_H-M   'P 1'
#
loop_
_entity.id
_entity.type
_entity.pdbx_description
1 polymer ?
#
loop_
_entity_poly.entity_id
_entity_poly.type
_entity_poly.pdbx_seq_one_letter_code
_entity_poly.pdbx_strand_id
1 'polypeptide(L)'
;DVALAHNGNLTNCTSLRNSLEDKGSIFHSNSDTEILMHLIRHSSKATFMDRLKEALQTVHGGFAYLLLTQDALIGATDPNGFRPLSLGRMKNGAYVLASETCALDIVRAEFIRDIEPGEIIVINDDGYTIEQYTKHVQHAVCSMEFIYFARPDSNIYGINVHSVRKRMGARLAKESPVEADMVIGVPNSSLSAAAGYAETSGIPNEMGLIKNQYVARTFIQPTQELREQGVRMKLSAVRGVVAGKRVIVIDDSIVRGTTSKRIVQLLREAGAKEVHMRISSPPLKYPCFYGIDIQTTKELIAAKHSVEEIREYIDADSLAFLSLDGLVESIGLKKPAPYGGLCVAYFNGDYPTALDDYGEEFLASLTPEEREHLQEVRKHSKYSHEDLI
;
A
#
# COMPACT_ATOMS: atom_id res chain seq x y z
N ASP A 1 -18.71 -6.20 -27.02
CA ASP A 1 -18.77 -6.14 -25.54
C ASP A 1 -17.37 -6.01 -24.97
N VAL A 2 -17.25 -5.31 -23.84
CA VAL A 2 -16.00 -5.13 -23.11
C VAL A 2 -16.30 -5.31 -21.62
N ALA A 3 -15.51 -6.14 -20.94
CA ALA A 3 -15.49 -6.20 -19.48
C ALA A 3 -14.23 -5.50 -18.97
N LEU A 4 -14.32 -4.87 -17.79
CA LEU A 4 -13.23 -4.11 -17.18
C LEU A 4 -13.12 -4.47 -15.70
N ALA A 5 -11.88 -4.61 -15.21
CA ALA A 5 -11.53 -4.64 -13.80
C ALA A 5 -10.42 -3.62 -13.52
N HIS A 6 -10.44 -3.04 -12.33
CA HIS A 6 -9.55 -1.94 -11.93
C HIS A 6 -9.00 -2.20 -10.53
N ASN A 7 -7.68 -2.01 -10.38
CA ASN A 7 -7.02 -1.87 -9.09
C ASN A 7 -6.32 -0.50 -9.04
N GLY A 8 -6.78 0.40 -8.18
CA GLY A 8 -6.27 1.77 -8.14
C GLY A 8 -7.31 2.77 -7.66
N ASN A 9 -7.01 4.06 -7.87
CA ASN A 9 -7.92 5.17 -7.66
C ASN A 9 -7.55 6.32 -8.61
N LEU A 10 -8.55 6.90 -9.26
CA LEU A 10 -8.37 8.03 -10.15
C LEU A 10 -8.48 9.34 -9.39
N THR A 11 -7.50 10.23 -9.54
CA THR A 11 -7.47 11.52 -8.84
C THR A 11 -8.43 12.54 -9.44
N ASN A 12 -8.75 12.43 -10.74
CA ASN A 12 -9.65 13.34 -11.46
C ASN A 12 -11.03 12.73 -11.78
N CYS A 13 -11.47 11.73 -11.00
CA CYS A 13 -12.71 10.98 -11.23
C CYS A 13 -13.97 11.86 -11.24
N THR A 14 -14.09 12.80 -10.28
CA THR A 14 -15.26 13.67 -10.13
C THR A 14 -15.35 14.65 -11.27
N SER A 15 -14.24 15.30 -11.64
CA SER A 15 -14.18 16.20 -12.78
C SER A 15 -14.53 15.51 -14.09
N LEU A 16 -13.99 14.30 -14.32
CA LEU A 16 -14.31 13.51 -15.50
C LEU A 16 -15.77 13.08 -15.54
N ARG A 17 -16.33 12.65 -14.40
CA ARG A 17 -17.74 12.29 -14.28
C ARG A 17 -18.64 13.45 -14.69
N ASN A 18 -18.43 14.63 -14.09
CA ASN A 18 -19.21 15.82 -14.40
C ASN A 18 -19.14 16.17 -15.90
N SER A 19 -17.93 16.15 -16.49
CA SER A 19 -17.76 16.41 -17.93
C SER A 19 -18.48 15.39 -18.82
N LEU A 20 -18.54 14.14 -18.40
CA LEU A 20 -19.23 13.07 -19.13
C LEU A 20 -20.74 13.17 -18.97
N GLU A 21 -21.25 13.49 -17.78
CA GLU A 21 -22.66 13.75 -17.50
C GLU A 21 -23.18 14.95 -18.31
N ASP A 22 -22.40 16.03 -18.41
CA ASP A 22 -22.68 17.18 -19.27
C ASP A 22 -22.80 16.80 -20.77
N LYS A 23 -22.11 15.73 -21.18
CA LYS A 23 -22.17 15.14 -22.53
C LYS A 23 -23.27 14.09 -22.68
N GLY A 24 -24.13 13.91 -21.66
CA GLY A 24 -25.26 12.99 -21.66
C GLY A 24 -24.94 11.56 -21.22
N SER A 25 -23.77 11.32 -20.61
CA SER A 25 -23.49 10.02 -19.97
C SER A 25 -24.38 9.81 -18.75
N ILE A 26 -24.85 8.58 -18.57
CA ILE A 26 -25.56 8.15 -17.36
C ILE A 26 -24.68 7.10 -16.68
N PHE A 27 -24.30 7.36 -15.43
CA PHE A 27 -23.52 6.45 -14.61
C PHE A 27 -24.44 5.59 -13.73
N HIS A 28 -24.12 4.31 -13.63
CA HIS A 28 -24.85 3.33 -12.83
C HIS A 28 -24.13 2.97 -11.53
N SER A 29 -22.88 3.38 -11.35
CA SER A 29 -22.06 3.14 -10.18
C SER A 29 -21.28 4.39 -9.75
N ASN A 30 -20.56 4.26 -8.63
CA ASN A 30 -19.56 5.23 -8.18
C ASN A 30 -18.13 4.69 -8.39
N SER A 31 -17.95 3.72 -9.29
CA SER A 31 -16.65 3.12 -9.55
C SER A 31 -15.90 3.89 -10.61
N ASP A 32 -14.63 4.21 -10.33
CA ASP A 32 -13.65 4.73 -11.30
C ASP A 32 -13.57 3.89 -12.58
N THR A 33 -13.84 2.58 -12.47
CA THR A 33 -13.92 1.63 -13.59
C THR A 33 -14.89 2.12 -14.68
N GLU A 34 -16.04 2.68 -14.29
CA GLU A 34 -17.06 3.11 -15.23
C GLU A 34 -16.60 4.34 -16.03
N ILE A 35 -15.81 5.23 -15.43
CA ILE A 35 -15.25 6.42 -16.09
C ILE A 35 -14.47 6.03 -17.34
N LEU A 36 -13.57 5.03 -17.23
CA LEU A 36 -12.76 4.60 -18.38
C LEU A 36 -13.65 4.09 -19.52
N MET A 37 -14.73 3.37 -19.23
CA MET A 37 -15.67 2.88 -20.26
C MET A 37 -16.41 4.01 -20.97
N HIS A 38 -16.84 5.03 -20.24
CA HIS A 38 -17.44 6.22 -20.84
C HIS A 38 -16.45 6.99 -21.72
N LEU A 39 -15.20 7.14 -21.28
CA LEU A 39 -14.16 7.79 -22.08
C LEU A 39 -13.90 7.04 -23.40
N ILE A 40 -13.73 5.71 -23.36
CA ILE A 40 -13.55 4.89 -24.56
C ILE A 40 -14.75 5.04 -25.51
N ARG A 41 -15.98 5.06 -24.97
CA ARG A 41 -17.20 5.19 -25.76
C ARG A 41 -17.33 6.56 -26.44
N HIS A 42 -16.92 7.62 -25.76
CA HIS A 42 -17.00 8.99 -26.27
C HIS A 42 -15.84 9.36 -27.21
N SER A 43 -14.77 8.57 -27.25
CA SER A 43 -13.64 8.78 -28.16
C SER A 43 -14.05 8.66 -29.63
N SER A 44 -13.57 9.59 -30.45
CA SER A 44 -13.79 9.63 -31.90
C SER A 44 -12.72 8.88 -32.70
N LYS A 45 -11.74 8.26 -32.03
CA LYS A 45 -10.67 7.51 -32.72
C LYS A 45 -11.24 6.32 -33.51
N ALA A 46 -10.51 5.92 -34.55
CA ALA A 46 -10.96 4.88 -35.46
C ALA A 46 -10.94 3.49 -34.83
N THR A 47 -9.85 3.13 -34.13
CA THR A 47 -9.66 1.78 -33.56
C THR A 47 -9.95 1.76 -32.07
N PHE A 48 -10.38 0.62 -31.53
CA PHE A 48 -10.56 0.44 -30.08
C PHE A 48 -9.28 0.75 -29.31
N MET A 49 -8.13 0.32 -29.82
CA MET A 49 -6.84 0.55 -29.18
C MET A 49 -6.50 2.04 -29.09
N ASP A 50 -6.76 2.82 -30.14
CA ASP A 50 -6.54 4.26 -30.10
C ASP A 50 -7.49 4.97 -29.12
N ARG A 51 -8.75 4.51 -29.02
CA ARG A 51 -9.72 5.02 -28.03
C ARG A 51 -9.28 4.70 -26.60
N LEU A 52 -8.77 3.49 -26.38
CA LEU A 52 -8.24 3.07 -25.07
C LEU A 52 -7.02 3.93 -24.70
N LYS A 53 -6.06 4.12 -25.61
CA LYS A 53 -4.90 4.97 -25.36
C LYS A 53 -5.29 6.41 -25.03
N GLU A 54 -6.24 6.99 -25.76
CA GLU A 54 -6.75 8.34 -25.48
C GLU A 54 -7.43 8.41 -24.10
N ALA A 55 -8.24 7.41 -23.75
CA ALA A 55 -8.86 7.33 -22.43
C ALA A 55 -7.81 7.22 -21.30
N LEU A 56 -6.79 6.37 -21.47
CA LEU A 56 -5.70 6.20 -20.50
C LEU A 56 -4.82 7.46 -20.36
N GLN A 57 -4.71 8.28 -21.41
CA GLN A 57 -4.04 9.58 -21.34
C GLN A 57 -4.86 10.66 -20.61
N THR A 58 -6.16 10.44 -20.46
CA THR A 58 -7.10 11.41 -19.87
C THR A 58 -7.29 11.18 -18.36
N VAL A 59 -7.16 9.95 -17.89
CA VAL A 59 -7.30 9.61 -16.47
C VAL A 59 -6.01 9.85 -15.71
N HIS A 60 -6.12 10.43 -14.51
CA HIS A 60 -5.00 10.71 -13.61
C HIS A 60 -5.11 9.83 -12.35
N GLY A 61 -3.98 9.59 -11.67
CA GLY A 61 -3.91 8.79 -10.45
C GLY A 61 -3.23 7.44 -10.68
N GLY A 62 -3.58 6.46 -9.83
CA GLY A 62 -2.98 5.12 -9.90
C GLY A 62 -3.97 4.10 -10.43
N PHE A 63 -3.55 3.27 -11.37
CA PHE A 63 -4.38 2.21 -11.92
C PHE A 63 -3.58 1.05 -12.49
N ALA A 64 -4.11 -0.15 -12.29
CA ALA A 64 -3.86 -1.32 -13.10
C ALA A 64 -5.22 -1.83 -13.61
N TYR A 65 -5.42 -1.77 -14.92
CA TYR A 65 -6.64 -2.20 -15.58
C TYR A 65 -6.46 -3.58 -16.23
N LEU A 66 -7.54 -4.36 -16.20
CA LEU A 66 -7.73 -5.52 -17.06
C LEU A 66 -8.99 -5.32 -17.89
N LEU A 67 -8.88 -5.45 -19.22
CA LEU A 67 -9.99 -5.42 -20.15
C LEU A 67 -10.12 -6.77 -20.83
N LEU A 68 -11.35 -7.22 -21.04
CA LEU A 68 -11.65 -8.40 -21.85
C LEU A 68 -12.56 -8.00 -23.00
N THR A 69 -12.11 -8.20 -24.23
CA THR A 69 -12.90 -8.09 -25.46
C THR A 69 -13.26 -9.48 -25.97
N GLN A 70 -13.91 -9.57 -27.14
CA GLN A 70 -14.23 -10.87 -27.75
C GLN A 70 -12.99 -11.65 -28.20
N ASP A 71 -11.90 -10.94 -28.46
CA ASP A 71 -10.70 -11.42 -29.14
C ASP A 71 -9.40 -11.19 -28.36
N ALA A 72 -9.44 -10.46 -27.24
CA ALA A 72 -8.24 -10.15 -26.47
C ALA A 72 -8.48 -9.96 -24.96
N LEU A 73 -7.48 -10.36 -24.17
CA LEU A 73 -7.27 -9.91 -22.79
C LEU A 73 -6.22 -8.80 -22.81
N ILE A 74 -6.56 -7.63 -22.28
CA ILE A 74 -5.69 -6.45 -22.28
C ILE A 74 -5.39 -6.06 -20.84
N GLY A 75 -4.14 -5.76 -20.54
CA GLY A 75 -3.71 -5.15 -19.27
C GLY A 75 -3.12 -3.77 -19.52
N ALA A 76 -3.31 -2.82 -18.61
CA ALA A 76 -2.69 -1.49 -18.70
C ALA A 76 -2.32 -0.96 -17.32
N THR A 77 -1.17 -0.31 -17.19
CA THR A 77 -0.70 0.29 -15.93
C THR A 77 -0.48 1.78 -16.08
N ASP A 78 -0.76 2.54 -15.02
CA ASP A 78 -0.57 3.99 -14.98
C ASP A 78 0.88 4.44 -15.27
N PRO A 79 1.14 5.73 -15.56
CA PRO A 79 2.46 6.22 -15.95
C PRO A 79 3.50 6.17 -14.81
N ASN A 80 3.07 5.88 -13.58
CA ASN A 80 3.93 5.75 -12.41
C ASN A 80 4.13 4.31 -11.94
N GLY A 81 3.29 3.37 -12.39
CA GLY A 81 3.27 1.98 -11.95
C GLY A 81 2.99 1.86 -10.45
N PHE A 82 2.03 2.64 -9.93
CA PHE A 82 1.69 2.59 -8.50
C PHE A 82 1.29 1.19 -8.05
N ARG A 83 0.48 0.52 -8.89
CA ARG A 83 -0.05 -0.82 -8.64
C ARG A 83 0.68 -1.86 -9.50
N PRO A 84 1.17 -2.95 -8.89
CA PRO A 84 1.84 -4.00 -9.64
C PRO A 84 0.87 -4.75 -10.55
N LEU A 85 1.39 -5.18 -11.71
CA LEU A 85 0.72 -6.08 -12.64
C LEU A 85 1.78 -6.96 -13.30
N SER A 86 1.62 -8.27 -13.20
CA SER A 86 2.59 -9.24 -13.70
C SER A 86 1.94 -10.21 -14.69
N LEU A 87 2.71 -10.58 -15.72
CA LEU A 87 2.38 -11.59 -16.71
C LEU A 87 3.01 -12.94 -16.33
N GLY A 88 2.21 -13.99 -16.40
CA GLY A 88 2.70 -15.37 -16.36
C GLY A 88 2.16 -16.23 -17.50
N ARG A 89 2.76 -17.40 -17.69
CA ARG A 89 2.37 -18.39 -18.69
C ARG A 89 2.19 -19.77 -18.08
N MET A 90 1.03 -20.36 -18.31
CA MET A 90 0.72 -21.72 -17.91
C MET A 90 1.37 -22.75 -18.85
N LYS A 91 1.53 -23.99 -18.38
CA LYS A 91 2.10 -25.10 -19.17
C LYS A 91 1.35 -25.41 -20.46
N ASN A 92 0.04 -25.15 -20.51
CA ASN A 92 -0.78 -25.34 -21.71
C ASN A 92 -0.67 -24.18 -22.71
N GLY A 93 0.16 -23.17 -22.43
CA GLY A 93 0.36 -22.01 -23.28
C GLY A 93 -0.48 -20.79 -22.93
N ALA A 94 -1.50 -20.91 -22.06
CA ALA A 94 -2.34 -19.79 -21.66
C ALA A 94 -1.56 -18.72 -20.87
N TYR A 95 -1.90 -17.45 -21.09
CA TYR A 95 -1.34 -16.33 -20.34
C TYR A 95 -2.25 -15.95 -19.16
N VAL A 96 -1.63 -15.45 -18.09
CA VAL A 96 -2.31 -15.00 -16.87
C VAL A 96 -1.77 -13.64 -16.49
N LEU A 97 -2.67 -12.70 -16.23
CA LEU A 97 -2.34 -11.40 -15.62
C LEU A 97 -2.79 -11.40 -14.16
N ALA A 98 -1.94 -10.91 -13.27
CA ALA A 98 -2.25 -10.81 -11.85
C ALA A 98 -1.57 -9.59 -11.21
N SER A 99 -2.22 -8.98 -10.22
CA SER A 99 -1.59 -7.90 -9.45
C SER A 99 -0.36 -8.37 -8.67
N GLU A 100 -0.32 -9.65 -8.29
CA GLU A 100 0.75 -10.23 -7.48
C GLU A 100 1.20 -11.60 -8.01
N THR A 101 2.51 -11.87 -7.97
CA THR A 101 3.07 -13.12 -8.50
C THR A 101 2.62 -14.36 -7.71
N CYS A 102 2.23 -14.24 -6.44
CA CYS A 102 1.72 -15.37 -5.68
C CYS A 102 0.49 -16.02 -6.33
N ALA A 103 -0.30 -15.26 -7.10
CA ALA A 103 -1.42 -15.79 -7.86
C ALA A 103 -0.93 -16.67 -9.03
N LEU A 104 0.15 -16.26 -9.70
CA LEU A 104 0.80 -17.04 -10.75
C LEU A 104 1.32 -18.37 -10.18
N ASP A 105 1.95 -18.34 -9.01
CA ASP A 105 2.46 -19.54 -8.34
C ASP A 105 1.34 -20.54 -8.00
N ILE A 106 0.21 -20.04 -7.47
CA ILE A 106 -0.97 -20.87 -7.11
C ILE A 106 -1.53 -21.59 -8.34
N VAL A 107 -1.65 -20.89 -9.47
CA VAL A 107 -2.16 -21.48 -10.72
C VAL A 107 -1.07 -22.18 -11.54
N ARG A 108 0.18 -22.21 -11.05
CA ARG A 108 1.35 -22.79 -11.71
C ARG A 108 1.67 -22.15 -13.07
N ALA A 109 1.49 -20.83 -13.16
CA ALA A 109 1.97 -20.03 -14.26
C ALA A 109 3.42 -19.60 -13.99
N GLU A 110 4.31 -19.82 -14.95
CA GLU A 110 5.68 -19.31 -14.92
C GLU A 110 5.65 -17.80 -15.12
N PHE A 111 6.28 -17.04 -14.21
CA PHE A 111 6.42 -15.60 -14.35
C PHE A 111 7.22 -15.26 -15.62
N ILE A 112 6.72 -14.30 -16.40
CA ILE A 112 7.42 -13.79 -17.60
C ILE A 112 8.01 -12.41 -17.32
N ARG A 113 7.17 -11.44 -16.92
CA ARG A 113 7.58 -10.06 -16.70
C ARG A 113 6.54 -9.29 -15.89
N ASP A 114 6.98 -8.17 -15.33
CA ASP A 114 6.08 -7.11 -14.89
C ASP A 114 5.67 -6.24 -16.09
N ILE A 115 4.47 -5.67 -16.02
CA ILE A 115 3.98 -4.65 -16.95
C ILE A 115 4.52 -3.31 -16.44
N GLU A 116 5.33 -2.63 -17.26
CA GLU A 116 6.03 -1.42 -16.85
C GLU A 116 5.12 -0.19 -16.97
N PRO A 117 5.39 0.91 -16.23
CA PRO A 117 4.57 2.10 -16.25
C PRO A 117 4.27 2.61 -17.67
N GLY A 118 3.02 2.97 -17.94
CA GLY A 118 2.58 3.45 -19.25
C GLY A 118 2.44 2.39 -20.34
N GLU A 119 2.67 1.11 -20.03
CA GLU A 119 2.48 -0.01 -20.98
C GLU A 119 1.03 -0.49 -21.03
N ILE A 120 0.66 -1.00 -22.21
CA ILE A 120 -0.50 -1.83 -22.48
C ILE A 120 0.01 -3.18 -22.96
N ILE A 121 -0.42 -4.26 -22.32
CA ILE A 121 -0.23 -5.61 -22.81
C ILE A 121 -1.51 -6.09 -23.49
N VAL A 122 -1.40 -6.65 -24.69
CA VAL A 122 -2.52 -7.24 -25.44
C VAL A 122 -2.24 -8.71 -25.64
N ILE A 123 -3.14 -9.58 -25.18
CA ILE A 123 -3.03 -11.04 -25.28
C ILE A 123 -4.18 -11.54 -26.15
N ASN A 124 -3.88 -12.28 -27.20
CA ASN A 124 -4.85 -12.90 -28.11
C ASN A 124 -4.39 -14.32 -28.51
N ASP A 125 -5.06 -14.92 -29.49
CA ASP A 125 -4.75 -16.28 -29.98
C ASP A 125 -3.35 -16.43 -30.59
N ASP A 126 -2.73 -15.33 -31.04
CA ASP A 126 -1.38 -15.33 -31.63
C ASP A 126 -0.26 -15.17 -30.58
N GLY A 127 -0.59 -14.76 -29.35
CA GLY A 127 0.38 -14.52 -28.28
C GLY A 127 0.09 -13.26 -27.49
N TYR A 128 1.16 -12.54 -27.11
CA TYR A 128 1.02 -11.21 -26.51
C TYR A 128 1.93 -10.19 -27.18
N THR A 129 1.48 -8.94 -27.19
CA THR A 129 2.25 -7.77 -27.61
C THR A 129 2.25 -6.73 -26.50
N ILE A 130 3.24 -5.83 -26.55
CA ILE A 130 3.36 -4.69 -25.63
C ILE A 130 3.31 -3.42 -26.46
N GLU A 131 2.43 -2.50 -26.05
CA GLU A 131 2.31 -1.16 -26.60
C GLU A 131 2.50 -0.14 -25.48
N GLN A 132 2.80 1.10 -25.84
CA GLN A 132 2.85 2.22 -24.90
C GLN A 132 1.77 3.23 -25.28
N TYR A 133 1.03 3.72 -24.28
CA TYR A 133 0.09 4.82 -24.49
C TYR A 133 0.70 6.18 -24.13
N THR A 134 1.82 6.19 -23.40
CA THR A 134 2.57 7.40 -23.07
C THR A 134 4.07 7.12 -23.00
N LYS A 135 4.88 8.16 -23.25
CA LYS A 135 6.35 8.14 -23.00
C LYS A 135 6.73 8.93 -21.74
N HIS A 136 5.79 9.66 -21.16
CA HIS A 136 5.98 10.42 -19.93
C HIS A 136 5.71 9.49 -18.75
N VAL A 137 6.75 8.80 -18.29
CA VAL A 137 6.65 7.78 -17.24
C VAL A 137 7.68 8.03 -16.14
N GLN A 138 7.31 7.73 -14.90
CA GLN A 138 8.20 7.88 -13.75
C GLN A 138 7.80 6.89 -12.63
N HIS A 139 8.62 5.85 -12.41
CA HIS A 139 8.36 4.87 -11.35
C HIS A 139 8.11 5.53 -9.99
N ALA A 140 6.96 5.22 -9.41
CA ALA A 140 6.58 5.58 -8.05
C ALA A 140 5.74 4.44 -7.44
N VAL A 141 6.30 3.22 -7.43
CA VAL A 141 5.65 2.00 -6.93
C VAL A 141 5.22 2.20 -5.49
N CYS A 142 4.00 1.79 -5.14
CA CYS A 142 3.45 1.98 -3.81
C CYS A 142 4.31 1.27 -2.74
N SER A 143 4.96 2.04 -1.86
CA SER A 143 5.80 1.48 -0.78
C SER A 143 5.01 0.60 0.21
N MET A 144 3.71 0.85 0.38
CA MET A 144 2.84 0.03 1.23
C MET A 144 2.61 -1.38 0.70
N GLU A 145 2.83 -1.65 -0.59
CA GLU A 145 2.84 -3.02 -1.13
C GLU A 145 3.93 -3.86 -0.45
N PHE A 146 5.13 -3.29 -0.31
CA PHE A 146 6.23 -3.95 0.38
C PHE A 146 6.05 -3.99 1.91
N ILE A 147 5.49 -2.94 2.51
CA ILE A 147 5.33 -2.84 3.97
C ILE A 147 4.25 -3.80 4.47
N TYR A 148 3.08 -3.83 3.82
CA TYR A 148 1.88 -4.46 4.38
C TYR A 148 1.03 -5.22 3.35
N PHE A 149 0.72 -4.60 2.21
CA PHE A 149 -0.43 -5.00 1.37
C PHE A 149 -0.19 -6.30 0.61
N ALA A 150 0.96 -6.41 -0.08
CA ALA A 150 1.28 -7.59 -0.85
C ALA A 150 1.58 -8.78 0.07
N ARG A 151 1.33 -9.99 -0.43
CA ARG A 151 1.65 -11.20 0.31
C ARG A 151 3.17 -11.42 0.37
N PRO A 152 3.69 -11.99 1.48
CA PRO A 152 5.14 -12.21 1.62
C PRO A 152 5.77 -13.14 0.56
N ASP A 153 4.98 -14.02 -0.06
CA ASP A 153 5.39 -14.91 -1.13
C ASP A 153 5.35 -14.27 -2.53
N SER A 154 4.88 -13.02 -2.64
CA SER A 154 4.93 -12.26 -3.89
C SER A 154 6.30 -11.64 -4.15
N ASN A 155 6.61 -11.45 -5.43
CA ASN A 155 7.73 -10.66 -5.92
C ASN A 155 7.17 -9.46 -6.68
N ILE A 156 7.66 -8.26 -6.37
CA ILE A 156 7.28 -7.03 -7.10
C ILE A 156 8.56 -6.51 -7.75
N TYR A 157 8.56 -6.41 -9.09
CA TYR A 157 9.76 -6.05 -9.87
C TYR A 157 10.97 -6.94 -9.53
N GLY A 158 10.72 -8.25 -9.39
CA GLY A 158 11.73 -9.24 -9.04
C GLY A 158 12.20 -9.24 -7.58
N ILE A 159 11.62 -8.38 -6.71
CA ILE A 159 12.01 -8.27 -5.31
C ILE A 159 10.97 -8.95 -4.42
N ASN A 160 11.40 -9.98 -3.69
CA ASN A 160 10.54 -10.72 -2.78
C ASN A 160 10.11 -9.89 -1.55
N VAL A 161 8.81 -9.88 -1.28
CA VAL A 161 8.18 -9.09 -0.20
C VAL A 161 8.62 -9.58 1.18
N HIS A 162 8.64 -10.88 1.45
CA HIS A 162 9.15 -11.43 2.72
C HIS A 162 10.58 -10.96 3.01
N SER A 163 11.46 -11.07 2.01
CA SER A 163 12.87 -10.69 2.11
C SER A 163 13.04 -9.20 2.39
N VAL A 164 12.23 -8.35 1.76
CA VAL A 164 12.20 -6.90 2.02
C VAL A 164 11.80 -6.63 3.48
N ARG A 165 10.70 -7.20 3.95
CA ARG A 165 10.23 -7.01 5.33
C ARG A 165 11.26 -7.49 6.35
N LYS A 166 11.94 -8.59 6.07
CA LYS A 166 13.05 -9.09 6.89
C LYS A 166 14.21 -8.07 6.94
N ARG A 167 14.59 -7.47 5.81
CA ARG A 167 15.60 -6.39 5.77
C ARG A 167 15.15 -5.14 6.53
N MET A 168 13.88 -4.75 6.43
CA MET A 168 13.31 -3.64 7.22
C MET A 168 13.45 -3.89 8.73
N GLY A 169 13.14 -5.10 9.20
CA GLY A 169 13.34 -5.49 10.60
C GLY A 169 14.80 -5.44 11.04
N ALA A 170 15.70 -5.96 10.20
CA ALA A 170 17.14 -5.90 10.44
C ALA A 170 17.67 -4.46 10.50
N ARG A 171 17.19 -3.59 9.62
CA ARG A 171 17.53 -2.16 9.62
C ARG A 171 17.01 -1.47 10.88
N LEU A 172 15.78 -1.77 11.28
CA LEU A 172 15.16 -1.22 12.49
C LEU A 172 15.91 -1.63 13.78
N ALA A 173 16.45 -2.86 13.84
CA ALA A 173 17.29 -3.31 14.95
C ALA A 173 18.59 -2.51 15.07
N LYS A 174 19.16 -2.07 13.93
CA LYS A 174 20.37 -1.23 13.91
C LYS A 174 20.08 0.23 14.25
N GLU A 175 18.96 0.75 13.76
CA GLU A 175 18.56 2.15 13.99
C GLU A 175 18.03 2.39 15.40
N SER A 176 17.37 1.40 16.01
CA SER A 176 16.69 1.56 17.28
C SER A 176 16.75 0.29 18.14
N PRO A 177 17.95 -0.12 18.59
CA PRO A 177 18.12 -1.24 19.50
C PRO A 177 17.46 -0.94 20.85
N VAL A 178 17.08 -2.00 21.56
CA VAL A 178 16.69 -1.93 22.97
C VAL A 178 16.98 -3.28 23.62
N GLU A 179 17.42 -3.24 24.88
CA GLU A 179 17.59 -4.48 25.65
C GLU A 179 16.23 -5.04 26.05
N ALA A 180 15.96 -6.26 25.64
CA ALA A 180 14.74 -6.96 25.96
C ALA A 180 15.00 -8.47 26.00
N ASP A 181 14.00 -9.23 26.44
CA ASP A 181 14.13 -10.68 26.62
C ASP A 181 13.63 -11.46 25.40
N MET A 182 12.79 -10.83 24.55
CA MET A 182 12.24 -11.45 23.35
C MET A 182 11.75 -10.43 22.32
N VAL A 183 11.69 -10.87 21.06
CA VAL A 183 11.04 -10.19 19.95
C VAL A 183 9.80 -10.98 19.56
N ILE A 184 8.70 -10.28 19.30
CA ILE A 184 7.46 -10.88 18.79
C ILE A 184 6.95 -10.05 17.60
N GLY A 185 6.34 -10.70 16.62
CA GLY A 185 5.61 -10.03 15.54
C GLY A 185 4.12 -9.98 15.82
N VAL A 186 3.44 -8.93 15.36
CA VAL A 186 1.98 -8.87 15.26
C VAL A 186 1.52 -9.77 14.09
N PRO A 187 0.77 -10.85 14.37
CA PRO A 187 0.36 -11.77 13.32
C PRO A 187 -0.76 -11.19 12.45
N ASN A 188 -0.68 -11.27 11.11
CA ASN A 188 0.32 -11.96 10.30
C ASN A 188 1.30 -11.01 9.59
N SER A 189 1.06 -9.70 9.64
CA SER A 189 1.67 -8.72 8.75
C SER A 189 3.15 -8.50 9.00
N SER A 190 3.58 -8.52 10.26
CA SER A 190 4.95 -8.12 10.65
C SER A 190 5.87 -9.30 11.03
N LEU A 191 5.41 -10.55 10.86
CA LEU A 191 6.20 -11.75 11.22
C LEU A 191 7.58 -11.78 10.54
N SER A 192 7.65 -11.33 9.28
CA SER A 192 8.91 -11.27 8.51
C SER A 192 9.87 -10.22 9.08
N ALA A 193 9.35 -9.04 9.44
CA ALA A 193 10.14 -7.98 10.07
C ALA A 193 10.59 -8.39 11.48
N ALA A 194 9.75 -9.07 12.25
CA ALA A 194 10.11 -9.59 13.56
C ALA A 194 11.28 -10.58 13.49
N ALA A 195 11.25 -11.51 12.52
CA ALA A 195 12.36 -12.42 12.27
C ALA A 195 13.65 -11.66 11.93
N GLY A 196 13.58 -10.64 11.07
CA GLY A 196 14.75 -9.84 10.70
C GLY A 196 15.33 -9.03 11.86
N TYR A 197 14.48 -8.45 12.71
CA TYR A 197 14.89 -7.73 13.90
C TYR A 197 15.59 -8.67 14.88
N ALA A 198 14.96 -9.81 15.21
CA ALA A 198 15.48 -10.83 16.12
C ALA A 198 16.84 -11.39 15.69
N GLU A 199 16.98 -11.77 14.41
CA GLU A 199 18.25 -12.28 13.88
C GLU A 199 19.37 -11.25 13.98
N THR A 200 19.06 -9.97 13.81
CA THR A 200 20.05 -8.89 13.85
C THR A 200 20.40 -8.47 15.27
N SER A 201 19.44 -8.46 16.18
CA SER A 201 19.66 -8.09 17.58
C SER A 201 20.21 -9.24 18.43
N GLY A 202 20.08 -10.49 17.97
CA GLY A 202 20.42 -11.69 18.73
C GLY A 202 19.39 -12.04 19.81
N ILE A 203 18.25 -11.34 19.87
CA ILE A 203 17.17 -11.58 20.82
C ILE A 203 16.24 -12.66 20.23
N PRO A 204 15.80 -13.67 21.01
CA PRO A 204 14.97 -14.75 20.49
C PRO A 204 13.62 -14.25 19.96
N ASN A 205 13.24 -14.78 18.79
CA ASN A 205 11.93 -14.55 18.17
C ASN A 205 10.92 -15.57 18.70
N GLU A 206 9.87 -15.10 19.34
CA GLU A 206 8.93 -15.93 20.09
C GLU A 206 7.48 -15.65 19.72
N MET A 207 6.62 -16.61 19.99
CA MET A 207 5.19 -16.50 19.70
C MET A 207 4.44 -15.89 20.89
N GLY A 208 4.55 -14.57 21.07
CA GLY A 208 3.87 -13.84 22.16
C GLY A 208 2.41 -13.46 21.85
N LEU A 209 2.02 -13.45 20.58
CA LEU A 209 0.67 -13.11 20.12
C LEU A 209 0.15 -14.18 19.16
N ILE A 210 -1.14 -14.49 19.26
CA ILE A 210 -1.86 -15.40 18.38
C ILE A 210 -3.02 -14.66 17.74
N LYS A 211 -3.11 -14.75 16.41
CA LYS A 211 -4.31 -14.36 15.67
C LYS A 211 -5.30 -15.50 15.67
N ASN A 212 -6.53 -15.21 16.08
CA ASN A 212 -7.61 -16.18 15.98
C ASN A 212 -8.07 -16.30 14.51
N GLN A 213 -7.83 -17.46 13.92
CA GLN A 213 -8.15 -17.76 12.51
C GLN A 213 -9.66 -17.89 12.25
N TYR A 214 -10.47 -18.00 13.31
CA TYR A 214 -11.90 -18.29 13.21
C TYR A 214 -12.79 -17.05 13.44
N VAL A 215 -12.19 -15.87 13.63
CA VAL A 215 -12.96 -14.61 13.77
C VAL A 215 -13.27 -14.03 12.40
N ALA A 216 -14.50 -14.25 11.94
CA ALA A 216 -15.06 -13.54 10.80
C ALA A 216 -15.38 -12.07 11.15
N ARG A 217 -15.79 -11.27 10.15
CA ARG A 217 -16.41 -9.95 10.41
C ARG A 217 -17.50 -10.13 11.46
N THR A 218 -17.36 -9.48 12.62
CA THR A 218 -18.35 -9.57 13.70
C THR A 218 -19.69 -9.06 13.19
N PHE A 219 -20.71 -9.94 13.18
CA PHE A 219 -22.11 -9.55 13.10
C PHE A 219 -22.41 -8.45 14.14
N ILE A 220 -23.40 -7.59 13.86
CA ILE A 220 -23.82 -6.48 14.74
C ILE A 220 -23.90 -6.99 16.19
N GLN A 221 -22.92 -6.60 17.01
CA GLN A 221 -22.90 -6.99 18.41
C GLN A 221 -23.83 -6.02 19.16
N PRO A 222 -24.79 -6.54 19.96
CA PRO A 222 -25.90 -5.76 20.49
C PRO A 222 -25.48 -4.73 21.54
N THR A 223 -24.30 -4.87 22.15
CA THR A 223 -23.79 -3.94 23.16
C THR A 223 -22.36 -3.49 22.86
N GLN A 224 -21.97 -2.34 23.40
CA GLN A 224 -20.60 -1.81 23.32
C GLN A 224 -19.59 -2.78 23.97
N GLU A 225 -19.94 -3.38 25.12
CA GLU A 225 -19.12 -4.39 25.80
C GLU A 225 -18.88 -5.64 24.95
N LEU A 226 -19.91 -6.14 24.24
CA LEU A 226 -19.77 -7.28 23.33
C LEU A 226 -18.95 -6.93 22.08
N ARG A 227 -18.98 -5.66 21.62
CA ARG A 227 -18.06 -5.18 20.58
C ARG A 227 -16.62 -5.17 21.07
N GLU A 228 -16.38 -4.69 22.29
CA GLU A 228 -15.05 -4.70 22.91
C GLU A 228 -14.54 -6.12 23.13
N GLN A 229 -15.40 -7.06 23.55
CA GLN A 229 -15.08 -8.50 23.59
C GLN A 229 -14.80 -9.08 22.20
N GLY A 230 -15.56 -8.71 21.17
CA GLY A 230 -15.35 -9.15 19.79
C GLY A 230 -13.98 -8.72 19.23
N VAL A 231 -13.48 -7.57 19.66
CA VAL A 231 -12.10 -7.13 19.38
C VAL A 231 -11.07 -7.97 20.14
N ARG A 232 -11.32 -8.32 21.41
CA ARG A 232 -10.48 -9.26 22.19
C ARG A 232 -10.36 -10.63 21.53
N MET A 233 -11.36 -11.06 20.76
CA MET A 233 -11.30 -12.36 20.08
C MET A 233 -10.29 -12.41 18.93
N LYS A 234 -9.89 -11.28 18.34
CA LYS A 234 -9.04 -11.28 17.13
C LYS A 234 -7.57 -11.62 17.42
N LEU A 235 -7.05 -11.13 18.54
CA LEU A 235 -5.66 -11.31 18.97
C LEU A 235 -5.62 -11.67 20.46
N SER A 236 -4.84 -12.67 20.82
CA SER A 236 -4.62 -13.09 22.20
C SER A 236 -3.12 -13.14 22.53
N ALA A 237 -2.72 -12.66 23.71
CA ALA A 237 -1.36 -12.80 24.20
C ALA A 237 -1.14 -14.17 24.84
N VAL A 238 0.03 -14.77 24.58
CA VAL A 238 0.43 -16.05 25.17
C VAL A 238 1.07 -15.80 26.53
N ARG A 239 0.26 -15.75 27.59
CA ARG A 239 0.71 -15.42 28.95
C ARG A 239 1.93 -16.23 29.42
N GLY A 240 1.97 -17.54 29.11
CA GLY A 240 3.10 -18.40 29.48
C GLY A 240 4.43 -18.03 28.82
N VAL A 241 4.40 -17.22 27.77
CA VAL A 241 5.57 -16.75 27.01
C VAL A 241 5.97 -15.34 27.45
N VAL A 242 5.00 -14.44 27.65
CA VAL A 242 5.27 -13.00 27.86
C VAL A 242 5.34 -12.57 29.34
N ALA A 243 4.81 -13.36 30.28
CA ALA A 243 4.75 -12.96 31.68
C ALA A 243 6.15 -12.73 32.30
N GLY A 244 6.33 -11.56 32.92
CA GLY A 244 7.58 -11.12 33.55
C GLY A 244 8.68 -10.71 32.57
N LYS A 245 8.43 -10.71 31.26
CA LYS A 245 9.42 -10.42 30.21
C LYS A 245 9.34 -8.99 29.72
N ARG A 246 10.49 -8.46 29.28
CA ARG A 246 10.59 -7.24 28.46
C ARG A 246 10.44 -7.65 27.00
N VAL A 247 9.42 -7.12 26.32
CA VAL A 247 8.97 -7.63 25.01
C VAL A 247 9.15 -6.54 23.96
N ILE A 248 9.88 -6.85 22.88
CA ILE A 248 9.89 -6.02 21.66
C ILE A 248 8.76 -6.51 20.77
N VAL A 249 7.83 -5.61 20.45
CA VAL A 249 6.69 -5.89 19.57
C VAL A 249 6.94 -5.21 18.25
N ILE A 250 7.03 -6.01 17.19
CA ILE A 250 7.25 -5.54 15.84
C ILE A 250 5.90 -5.46 15.14
N ASP A 251 5.55 -4.29 14.63
CA ASP A 251 4.35 -4.06 13.82
C ASP A 251 4.74 -3.42 12.48
N ASP A 252 3.91 -3.58 11.45
CA ASP A 252 4.27 -3.07 10.11
C ASP A 252 4.11 -1.55 10.00
N SER A 253 3.03 -1.00 10.59
CA SER A 253 2.67 0.40 10.48
C SER A 253 1.75 0.84 11.63
N ILE A 254 1.67 2.15 11.89
CA ILE A 254 0.66 2.74 12.78
C ILE A 254 -0.13 3.78 12.00
N VAL A 255 -1.43 3.53 11.81
CA VAL A 255 -2.38 4.48 11.19
C VAL A 255 -3.10 5.30 12.27
N ARG A 256 -4.04 4.68 12.99
CA ARG A 256 -4.86 5.33 14.02
C ARG A 256 -4.33 5.14 15.46
N GLY A 257 -3.36 4.25 15.66
CA GLY A 257 -2.82 3.90 16.99
C GLY A 257 -3.70 2.99 17.86
N THR A 258 -4.98 2.81 17.54
CA THR A 258 -5.94 2.04 18.35
C THR A 258 -5.56 0.56 18.49
N THR A 259 -5.14 -0.08 17.39
CA THR A 259 -4.68 -1.48 17.41
C THR A 259 -3.42 -1.63 18.25
N SER A 260 -2.41 -0.79 18.04
CA SER A 260 -1.15 -0.81 18.78
C SER A 260 -1.38 -0.60 20.28
N LYS A 261 -2.21 0.39 20.66
CA LYS A 261 -2.63 0.60 22.06
C LYS A 261 -3.26 -0.65 22.67
N ARG A 262 -4.13 -1.34 21.92
CA ARG A 262 -4.76 -2.57 22.40
C ARG A 262 -3.76 -3.71 22.56
N ILE A 263 -2.79 -3.84 21.65
CA ILE A 263 -1.73 -4.86 21.73
C ILE A 263 -0.87 -4.64 22.98
N VAL A 264 -0.45 -3.40 23.24
CA VAL A 264 0.32 -3.05 24.44
C VAL A 264 -0.46 -3.40 25.70
N GLN A 265 -1.73 -2.98 25.79
CA GLN A 265 -2.61 -3.33 26.91
C GLN A 265 -2.75 -4.84 27.10
N LEU A 266 -2.96 -5.59 26.02
CA LEU A 266 -3.11 -7.05 26.06
C LEU A 266 -1.84 -7.74 26.60
N LEU A 267 -0.66 -7.25 26.23
CA LEU A 267 0.61 -7.78 26.73
C LEU A 267 0.84 -7.43 28.20
N ARG A 268 0.52 -6.20 28.62
CA ARG A 268 0.55 -5.80 30.04
C ARG A 268 -0.44 -6.62 30.88
N GLU A 269 -1.68 -6.82 30.39
CA GLU A 269 -2.69 -7.68 31.01
C GLU A 269 -2.20 -9.14 31.14
N ALA A 270 -1.41 -9.62 30.18
CA ALA A 270 -0.77 -10.93 30.22
C ALA A 270 0.50 -10.99 31.11
N GLY A 271 0.90 -9.86 31.71
CA GLY A 271 1.98 -9.77 32.67
C GLY A 271 3.35 -9.41 32.09
N ALA A 272 3.44 -8.89 30.86
CA ALA A 272 4.69 -8.34 30.34
C ALA A 272 5.21 -7.21 31.25
N LYS A 273 6.52 -7.23 31.53
CA LYS A 273 7.18 -6.23 32.39
C LYS A 273 7.35 -4.90 31.66
N GLU A 274 7.83 -4.96 30.42
CA GLU A 274 8.04 -3.81 29.53
C GLU A 274 7.56 -4.20 28.13
N VAL A 275 7.03 -3.22 27.39
CA VAL A 275 6.57 -3.37 26.01
C VAL A 275 7.20 -2.27 25.15
N HIS A 276 8.12 -2.66 24.27
CA HIS A 276 8.82 -1.77 23.35
C HIS A 276 8.28 -1.96 21.94
N MET A 277 7.60 -0.94 21.42
CA MET A 277 7.05 -0.96 20.06
C MET A 277 8.12 -0.58 19.04
N ARG A 278 8.20 -1.34 17.95
CA ARG A 278 9.13 -1.12 16.84
C ARG A 278 8.36 -1.28 15.54
N ILE A 279 8.26 -0.20 14.77
CA ILE A 279 7.42 -0.13 13.57
C ILE A 279 8.28 -0.21 12.32
N SER A 280 8.06 -1.19 11.46
CA SER A 280 8.87 -1.42 10.25
C SER A 280 8.51 -0.51 9.06
N SER A 281 7.92 0.64 9.34
CA SER A 281 7.68 1.73 8.40
C SER A 281 8.02 3.07 9.07
N PRO A 282 8.25 4.14 8.29
CA PRO A 282 8.22 5.50 8.82
C PRO A 282 6.80 5.87 9.31
N PRO A 283 6.65 6.96 10.08
CA PRO A 283 5.34 7.44 10.53
C PRO A 283 4.47 7.86 9.34
N LEU A 284 3.23 7.36 9.27
CA LEU A 284 2.27 7.72 8.22
C LEU A 284 1.62 9.07 8.55
N LYS A 285 2.07 10.13 7.89
CA LYS A 285 1.64 11.51 8.13
C LYS A 285 0.66 12.03 7.08
N TYR A 286 0.63 11.42 5.91
CA TYR A 286 -0.14 11.91 4.77
C TYR A 286 -1.06 10.83 4.20
N PRO A 287 -2.23 11.23 3.67
CA PRO A 287 -3.17 10.31 3.03
C PRO A 287 -2.63 9.72 1.72
N CYS A 288 -3.33 8.71 1.21
CA CYS A 288 -3.10 8.10 -0.08
C CYS A 288 -4.29 8.35 -1.00
N PHE A 289 -4.00 8.77 -2.23
CA PHE A 289 -5.00 9.04 -3.27
C PHE A 289 -4.92 8.03 -4.44
N TYR A 290 -4.14 6.95 -4.28
CA TYR A 290 -3.83 5.97 -5.32
C TYR A 290 -4.40 4.57 -5.03
N GLY A 291 -5.46 4.49 -4.21
CA GLY A 291 -6.27 3.28 -3.99
C GLY A 291 -6.05 2.55 -2.67
N ILE A 292 -5.36 3.15 -1.70
CA ILE A 292 -5.39 2.65 -0.31
C ILE A 292 -6.37 3.54 0.46
N ASP A 293 -7.25 2.91 1.25
CA ASP A 293 -8.31 3.57 2.02
C ASP A 293 -7.74 4.30 3.26
N ILE A 294 -6.96 5.35 3.01
CA ILE A 294 -6.41 6.29 4.00
C ILE A 294 -6.50 7.69 3.37
N GLN A 295 -7.69 8.25 3.29
CA GLN A 295 -7.94 9.47 2.50
C GLN A 295 -7.84 10.77 3.30
N THR A 296 -7.78 10.70 4.64
CA THR A 296 -7.74 11.92 5.47
C THR A 296 -6.65 11.91 6.53
N THR A 297 -6.02 13.07 6.73
CA THR A 297 -5.04 13.31 7.82
C THR A 297 -5.67 13.15 9.21
N LYS A 298 -6.99 13.32 9.33
CA LYS A 298 -7.72 13.20 10.60
C LYS A 298 -7.61 11.81 11.21
N GLU A 299 -7.45 10.78 10.39
CA GLU A 299 -7.30 9.39 10.81
C GLU A 299 -5.86 9.01 11.16
N LEU A 300 -4.88 9.86 10.81
CA LEU A 300 -3.48 9.58 10.96
C LEU A 300 -2.96 10.13 12.28
N ILE A 301 -2.63 9.24 13.22
CA ILE A 301 -2.11 9.65 14.52
C ILE A 301 -0.78 10.40 14.36
N ALA A 302 0.07 9.97 13.44
CA ALA A 302 1.37 10.59 13.18
C ALA A 302 1.30 11.90 12.39
N ALA A 303 0.14 12.26 11.83
CA ALA A 303 -0.07 13.60 11.28
C ALA A 303 -0.16 14.65 12.41
N LYS A 304 -0.67 14.27 13.58
CA LYS A 304 -0.99 15.22 14.67
C LYS A 304 -0.12 15.08 15.92
N HIS A 305 0.58 13.96 16.04
CA HIS A 305 1.34 13.61 17.22
C HIS A 305 2.78 13.28 16.86
N SER A 306 3.71 13.80 17.66
CA SER A 306 5.10 13.38 17.68
C SER A 306 5.23 11.91 18.09
N VAL A 307 6.39 11.31 17.82
CA VAL A 307 6.67 9.91 18.23
C VAL A 307 6.48 9.70 19.72
N GLU A 308 6.85 10.69 20.54
CA GLU A 308 6.70 10.60 22.00
C GLU A 308 5.23 10.66 22.43
N GLU A 309 4.43 11.54 21.84
CA GLU A 309 2.98 11.58 22.09
C GLU A 309 2.28 10.30 21.63
N ILE A 310 2.72 9.69 20.52
CA ILE A 310 2.20 8.38 20.08
C ILE A 310 2.59 7.30 21.09
N ARG A 311 3.83 7.30 21.60
CA ARG A 311 4.31 6.35 22.61
C ARG A 311 3.43 6.42 23.87
N GLU A 312 3.15 7.62 24.35
CA GLU A 312 2.26 7.86 25.49
C GLU A 312 0.84 7.40 25.19
N TYR A 313 0.31 7.74 24.01
CA TYR A 313 -1.05 7.37 23.61
C TYR A 313 -1.27 5.85 23.62
N ILE A 314 -0.29 5.07 23.13
CA ILE A 314 -0.34 3.61 23.09
C ILE A 314 0.13 2.94 24.38
N ASP A 315 0.63 3.70 25.36
CA ASP A 315 1.14 3.25 26.66
C ASP A 315 2.36 2.30 26.57
N ALA A 316 3.22 2.49 25.56
CA ALA A 316 4.45 1.71 25.38
C ALA A 316 5.62 2.27 26.19
N ASP A 317 6.54 1.41 26.63
CA ASP A 317 7.76 1.81 27.33
C ASP A 317 8.76 2.51 26.39
N SER A 318 8.81 2.08 25.12
CA SER A 318 9.49 2.84 24.06
C SER A 318 8.81 2.62 22.71
N LEU A 319 8.93 3.59 21.81
CA LEU A 319 8.43 3.51 20.44
C LEU A 319 9.51 4.01 19.48
N ALA A 320 9.77 3.26 18.41
CA ALA A 320 10.59 3.74 17.30
C ALA A 320 10.01 3.27 15.97
N PHE A 321 10.19 4.11 14.95
CA PHE A 321 9.81 3.85 13.57
C PHE A 321 11.06 3.66 12.72
N LEU A 322 10.95 2.87 11.66
CA LEU A 322 12.00 2.77 10.64
C LEU A 322 12.18 4.14 9.96
N SER A 323 13.42 4.56 9.74
CA SER A 323 13.68 5.78 8.98
C SER A 323 13.23 5.67 7.52
N LEU A 324 12.95 6.81 6.87
CA LEU A 324 12.59 6.81 5.44
C LEU A 324 13.72 6.26 4.56
N ASP A 325 14.97 6.63 4.85
CA ASP A 325 16.13 6.08 4.15
C ASP A 325 16.27 4.58 4.40
N GLY A 326 16.07 4.15 5.65
CA GLY A 326 16.04 2.74 6.03
C GLY A 326 14.97 1.94 5.27
N LEU A 327 13.80 2.53 5.04
CA LEU A 327 12.75 1.95 4.19
C LEU A 327 13.21 1.78 2.75
N VAL A 328 13.67 2.87 2.12
CA VAL A 328 14.07 2.90 0.70
C VAL A 328 15.23 1.94 0.44
N GLU A 329 16.25 1.95 1.30
CA GLU A 329 17.40 1.04 1.23
C GLU A 329 16.97 -0.43 1.43
N SER A 330 16.06 -0.70 2.36
CA SER A 330 15.58 -2.06 2.63
C SER A 330 14.78 -2.62 1.48
N ILE A 331 13.95 -1.81 0.81
CA ILE A 331 13.22 -2.24 -0.39
C ILE A 331 14.22 -2.49 -1.52
N GLY A 332 15.07 -1.50 -1.82
CA GLY A 332 16.15 -1.66 -2.78
C GLY A 332 15.68 -1.83 -4.23
N LEU A 333 14.57 -1.18 -4.61
CA LEU A 333 14.00 -1.23 -5.96
C LEU A 333 14.95 -0.66 -7.03
N LYS A 334 15.75 0.36 -6.68
CA LYS A 334 16.86 0.92 -7.49
C LYS A 334 16.47 1.29 -8.94
N LYS A 335 15.21 1.64 -9.19
CA LYS A 335 14.81 2.24 -10.48
C LYS A 335 15.43 3.65 -10.56
N PRO A 336 15.77 4.15 -11.76
CA PRO A 336 16.34 5.48 -11.97
C PRO A 336 15.26 6.57 -11.82
N ALA A 337 14.69 6.65 -10.63
CA ALA A 337 13.58 7.53 -10.26
C ALA A 337 13.71 7.90 -8.77
N PRO A 338 13.02 8.94 -8.30
CA PRO A 338 13.01 9.36 -6.90
C PRO A 338 12.77 8.22 -5.94
N TYR A 339 13.48 8.26 -4.81
CA TYR A 339 13.35 7.25 -3.75
C TYR A 339 13.53 5.81 -4.26
N GLY A 340 14.33 5.61 -5.33
CA GLY A 340 14.56 4.30 -5.94
C GLY A 340 13.37 3.77 -6.75
N GLY A 341 12.43 4.65 -7.14
CA GLY A 341 11.20 4.33 -7.86
C GLY A 341 10.00 4.06 -6.97
N LEU A 342 9.97 4.60 -5.74
CA LEU A 342 8.94 4.31 -4.74
C LEU A 342 8.11 5.54 -4.40
N CYS A 343 6.79 5.42 -4.43
CA CYS A 343 5.91 6.40 -3.81
C CYS A 343 6.03 6.31 -2.28
N VAL A 344 6.54 7.39 -1.68
CA VAL A 344 6.75 7.56 -0.23
C VAL A 344 5.91 8.70 0.35
N ALA A 345 4.94 9.19 -0.42
CA ALA A 345 4.10 10.34 -0.07
C ALA A 345 3.44 10.20 1.31
N TYR A 346 3.07 8.97 1.70
CA TYR A 346 2.57 8.61 3.03
C TYR A 346 3.38 9.23 4.19
N PHE A 347 4.69 9.37 3.99
CA PHE A 347 5.65 9.70 5.04
C PHE A 347 6.14 11.14 4.95
N ASN A 348 6.32 11.67 3.74
CA ASN A 348 6.95 12.98 3.50
C ASN A 348 6.10 13.98 2.71
N GLY A 349 4.92 13.60 2.23
CA GLY A 349 4.02 14.49 1.48
C GLY A 349 4.49 14.81 0.05
N ASP A 350 5.58 14.18 -0.42
CA ASP A 350 6.10 14.36 -1.77
C ASP A 350 5.34 13.44 -2.73
N TYR A 351 4.17 13.88 -3.20
CA TYR A 351 3.34 13.09 -4.11
C TYR A 351 3.89 13.11 -5.54
N PRO A 352 3.94 11.97 -6.24
CA PRO A 352 4.48 11.86 -7.60
C PRO A 352 3.56 12.42 -8.70
N THR A 353 2.32 12.79 -8.37
CA THR A 353 1.34 13.36 -9.31
C THR A 353 0.63 14.57 -8.71
N ALA A 354 -0.06 15.32 -9.55
CA ALA A 354 -1.14 16.21 -9.11
C ALA A 354 -2.23 15.40 -8.38
N LEU A 355 -2.94 16.07 -7.47
CA LEU A 355 -4.02 15.45 -6.70
C LEU A 355 -5.41 15.72 -7.28
N ASP A 356 -5.49 16.58 -8.31
CA ASP A 356 -6.71 16.95 -9.03
C ASP A 356 -7.87 17.25 -8.05
N ASP A 357 -8.95 16.45 -8.12
CA ASP A 357 -10.17 16.64 -7.33
C ASP A 357 -9.93 16.53 -5.81
N TYR A 358 -8.85 15.88 -5.38
CA TYR A 358 -8.48 15.74 -3.98
C TYR A 358 -7.63 16.90 -3.46
N GLY A 359 -7.05 17.72 -4.35
CA GLY A 359 -6.07 18.74 -4.00
C GLY A 359 -6.62 19.82 -3.05
N GLU A 360 -7.78 20.39 -3.39
CA GLU A 360 -8.40 21.45 -2.59
C GLU A 360 -8.80 20.98 -1.18
N GLU A 361 -9.51 19.85 -1.08
CA GLU A 361 -9.93 19.31 0.21
C GLU A 361 -8.74 18.89 1.06
N PHE A 362 -7.73 18.28 0.45
CA PHE A 362 -6.50 17.91 1.15
C PHE A 362 -5.81 19.14 1.73
N LEU A 363 -5.60 20.19 0.94
CA LEU A 363 -4.99 21.44 1.43
C LEU A 363 -5.83 22.12 2.51
N ALA A 364 -7.16 22.09 2.39
CA ALA A 364 -8.06 22.61 3.41
C ALA A 364 -8.02 21.81 4.72
N SER A 365 -7.65 20.53 4.66
CA SER A 365 -7.52 19.67 5.84
C SER A 365 -6.26 19.94 6.68
N LEU A 366 -5.29 20.66 6.14
CA LEU A 366 -3.98 20.93 6.74
C LEU A 366 -3.95 22.23 7.56
N THR A 367 -3.20 22.24 8.66
CA THR A 367 -2.88 23.47 9.40
C THR A 367 -2.04 24.42 8.54
N PRO A 368 -1.95 25.72 8.89
CA PRO A 368 -1.08 26.66 8.18
C PRO A 368 0.38 26.19 8.12
N GLU A 369 0.91 25.65 9.21
CA GLU A 369 2.29 25.16 9.29
C GLU A 369 2.49 23.91 8.42
N GLU A 370 1.52 22.99 8.40
CA GLU A 370 1.55 21.81 7.54
C GLU A 370 1.52 22.18 6.06
N ARG A 371 0.75 23.21 5.70
CA ARG A 371 0.71 23.74 4.32
C ARG A 371 2.03 24.36 3.91
N GLU A 372 2.64 25.18 4.77
CA GLU A 372 3.96 25.76 4.51
C GLU A 372 5.02 24.66 4.34
N HIS A 373 5.02 23.67 5.22
CA HIS A 373 5.92 22.53 5.11
C HIS A 373 5.71 21.75 3.80
N LEU A 374 4.46 21.49 3.41
CA LEU A 374 4.15 20.81 2.15
C LEU A 374 4.61 21.63 0.93
N GLN A 375 4.45 22.96 0.97
CA GLN A 375 4.97 23.85 -0.08
C GLN A 375 6.50 23.77 -0.18
N GLU A 376 7.21 23.72 0.94
CA GLU A 376 8.67 23.52 0.95
C GLU A 376 9.07 22.15 0.41
N VAL A 377 8.36 21.07 0.80
CA VAL A 377 8.57 19.74 0.22
C VAL A 377 8.39 19.78 -1.29
N ARG A 378 7.38 20.51 -1.79
CA ARG A 378 7.11 20.62 -3.23
C ARG A 378 8.16 21.40 -3.98
N LYS A 379 8.68 22.51 -3.44
CA LYS A 379 9.82 23.25 -4.02
C LYS A 379 11.06 22.38 -4.19
N HIS A 380 11.21 21.38 -3.33
CA HIS A 380 12.31 20.44 -3.32
C HIS A 380 11.90 19.03 -3.72
N SER A 381 10.76 18.90 -4.42
CA SER A 381 10.26 17.60 -4.84
C SER A 381 11.27 16.91 -5.72
N LYS A 382 11.41 15.60 -5.52
CA LYS A 382 12.24 14.79 -6.39
C LYS A 382 11.49 14.35 -7.65
N TYR A 383 10.15 14.44 -7.66
CA TYR A 383 9.31 14.03 -8.78
C TYR A 383 9.20 15.12 -9.85
N SER A 384 8.96 14.72 -11.09
CA SER A 384 8.73 15.65 -12.21
C SER A 384 7.23 15.79 -12.43
N HIS A 385 6.62 16.82 -11.88
CA HIS A 385 5.21 17.17 -12.10
C HIS A 385 5.01 18.68 -12.03
N GLU A 386 4.00 19.17 -12.75
CA GLU A 386 3.44 20.52 -12.57
C GLU A 386 2.53 20.54 -11.33
N ASP A 387 2.05 21.72 -10.91
CA ASP A 387 1.47 22.05 -9.60
C ASP A 387 0.59 20.98 -8.90
N LEU A 388 0.48 21.09 -7.56
CA LEU A 388 -0.29 20.19 -6.69
C LEU A 388 -1.77 20.02 -7.09
N ILE A 389 -2.31 21.04 -7.75
CA ILE A 389 -3.71 21.23 -8.15
C ILE A 389 -3.75 21.20 -9.67
#